data_AF-A0A847W9N6-F1
#
_entry.id   AF-A0A847W9N6-F1
#
_cell.length_a   1.000
_cell.length_b   1.000
_cell.length_c   1.000
_cell.angle_alpha   90.00
_cell.angle_beta   90.00
_cell.angle_gamma   90.00
#
_symmetry.space_group_name_H-M   'P 1'
#
loop_
_entity.id
_entity.type
_entity.pdbx_description
1 polymer ?
#
loop_
_entity_poly.entity_id
_entity_poly.type
_entity_poly.pdbx_seq_one_letter_code
_entity_poly.pdbx_strand_id
1 'polypeptide(L)'
;NKDPWQSEIADTLQSYVYENEEPSKYVLYPDGRIFEREPIMHPPGMKASWACASLAAKGKYRLKAARDFFNMPLRTDKRRYYDNCLYFFTLLALSGNYKIY
;
A
#
# COMPACT_ATOMS: atom_id res chain seq x y z
N ASN A 1 -9.58 11.76 15.04
CA ASN A 1 -10.18 11.04 13.91
C ASN A 1 -11.62 11.47 13.74
N LYS A 2 -11.96 12.04 12.58
CA LYS A 2 -13.36 12.39 12.24
C LYS A 2 -14.20 11.15 11.94
N ASP A 3 -13.56 10.08 11.48
CA ASP A 3 -14.18 8.78 11.23
C ASP A 3 -13.25 7.65 11.75
N PRO A 4 -13.62 6.92 12.81
CA PRO A 4 -12.83 5.81 13.35
C PRO A 4 -12.65 4.64 12.37
N TRP A 5 -13.60 4.43 11.44
CA TRP A 5 -13.58 3.31 10.50
C TRP A 5 -12.35 3.33 9.58
N GLN A 6 -11.80 4.51 9.32
CA GLN A 6 -10.57 4.69 8.53
C GLN A 6 -9.37 3.92 9.09
N SER A 7 -9.24 3.83 10.41
CA SER A 7 -8.19 3.03 11.04
C SER A 7 -8.47 1.53 10.92
N GLU A 8 -9.73 1.12 11.06
CA GLU A 8 -10.16 -0.27 10.95
C GLU A 8 -9.89 -0.83 9.56
N ILE A 9 -10.34 -0.13 8.50
CA ILE A 9 -10.13 -0.60 7.12
C ILE A 9 -8.64 -0.63 6.75
N ALA A 10 -7.84 0.30 7.25
CA ALA A 10 -6.38 0.30 7.04
C ALA A 10 -5.73 -0.94 7.70
N ASP A 11 -6.17 -1.29 8.91
CA ASP A 11 -5.70 -2.48 9.63
C ASP A 11 -6.14 -3.78 8.93
N THR A 12 -7.38 -3.86 8.46
CA THR A 12 -7.89 -4.99 7.68
C THR A 12 -7.09 -5.19 6.39
N LEU A 13 -6.87 -4.11 5.62
CA LEU A 13 -6.10 -4.14 4.39
C LEU A 13 -4.67 -4.64 4.62
N GLN A 14 -3.96 -4.05 5.58
CA GLN A 14 -2.59 -4.44 5.88
C GLN A 14 -2.52 -5.87 6.41
N SER A 15 -3.44 -6.29 7.27
CA SER A 15 -3.45 -7.67 7.76
C SER A 15 -3.66 -8.65 6.61
N TYR A 16 -4.61 -8.39 5.72
CA TYR A 16 -4.91 -9.24 4.58
C TYR A 16 -3.70 -9.46 3.64
N VAL A 17 -2.93 -8.41 3.33
CA VAL A 17 -1.79 -8.50 2.41
C VAL A 17 -0.45 -8.89 3.06
N TYR A 18 -0.35 -8.83 4.40
CA TYR A 18 0.89 -9.15 5.14
C TYR A 18 0.80 -10.45 5.96
N GLU A 19 -0.38 -10.99 6.25
CA GLU A 19 -0.52 -12.32 6.87
C GLU A 19 -0.28 -13.44 5.86
N ASN A 20 -0.67 -13.21 4.60
CA ASN A 20 -0.40 -14.08 3.47
C ASN A 20 0.16 -13.24 2.32
N GLU A 21 1.25 -13.69 1.71
CA GLU A 21 1.86 -12.97 0.58
C GLU A 21 1.10 -13.18 -0.73
N GLU A 22 0.27 -14.22 -0.86
CA GLU A 22 -0.48 -14.52 -2.10
C GLU A 22 -1.38 -13.37 -2.56
N PRO A 23 -2.22 -12.76 -1.70
CA PRO A 23 -3.00 -11.58 -2.07
C PRO A 23 -2.19 -10.40 -2.60
N SER A 24 -0.90 -10.30 -2.23
CA SER A 24 -0.03 -9.21 -2.68
C SER A 24 0.49 -9.38 -4.12
N LYS A 25 0.21 -10.52 -4.77
CA LYS A 25 0.72 -10.88 -6.09
C LYS A 25 -0.31 -10.73 -7.21
N TYR A 26 -1.60 -10.76 -6.89
CA TYR A 26 -2.70 -10.85 -7.87
C TYR A 26 -3.72 -9.72 -7.73
N VAL A 27 -4.52 -9.55 -8.78
CA VAL A 27 -5.71 -8.70 -8.72
C VAL A 27 -6.70 -9.27 -7.69
N LEU A 28 -7.37 -8.39 -6.95
CA LEU A 28 -8.36 -8.75 -5.93
C LEU A 28 -9.75 -8.28 -6.35
N TYR A 29 -10.76 -9.09 -6.08
CA TYR A 29 -12.15 -8.66 -6.12
C TYR A 29 -12.47 -7.74 -4.92
N PRO A 30 -13.55 -6.93 -5.00
CA PRO A 30 -13.95 -6.06 -3.89
C PRO A 30 -14.24 -6.79 -2.57
N ASP A 31 -14.58 -8.08 -2.65
CA ASP A 31 -14.83 -8.94 -1.49
C ASP A 31 -13.54 -9.62 -0.95
N GLY A 32 -12.37 -9.30 -1.52
CA GLY A 32 -11.09 -9.86 -1.12
C GLY A 32 -10.80 -11.25 -1.69
N ARG A 33 -11.59 -11.79 -2.62
CA ARG A 33 -11.17 -13.00 -3.35
C ARG A 33 -10.05 -12.70 -4.34
N ILE A 34 -9.11 -13.63 -4.47
CA ILE A 34 -8.01 -13.53 -5.43
C ILE A 34 -8.54 -13.82 -6.85
N PHE A 35 -8.17 -12.96 -7.80
CA PHE A 35 -8.35 -13.22 -9.22
C PHE A 35 -7.05 -13.77 -9.81
N GLU A 36 -6.85 -15.07 -9.69
CA GLU A 36 -5.58 -15.76 -10.00
C GLU A 36 -5.16 -15.67 -11.48
N ARG A 37 -6.07 -15.31 -12.38
CA ARG A 37 -5.78 -15.19 -13.82
C ARG A 37 -4.88 -14.01 -14.15
N GLU A 38 -4.78 -13.01 -13.28
CA GLU A 38 -4.04 -11.78 -13.57
C GLU A 38 -3.16 -11.33 -12.39
N PRO A 39 -1.83 -11.28 -12.56
CA PRO A 39 -0.95 -10.69 -11.57
C PRO A 39 -1.13 -9.16 -11.54
N ILE A 40 -0.80 -8.55 -10.41
CA ILE A 40 -0.86 -7.08 -10.28
C ILE A 40 0.08 -6.44 -11.31
N MET A 41 -0.45 -5.52 -12.12
CA MET A 41 0.33 -4.82 -13.15
C MET A 41 1.33 -3.81 -12.56
N HIS A 42 0.97 -3.20 -11.42
CA HIS A 42 1.72 -2.16 -10.70
C HIS A 42 2.05 -2.55 -9.25
N PRO A 43 2.89 -3.58 -9.03
CA PRO A 43 3.17 -4.08 -7.68
C PRO A 43 3.84 -3.05 -6.77
N PRO A 44 4.89 -2.29 -7.19
CA PRO A 44 5.44 -1.22 -6.36
C PRO A 44 4.42 -0.14 -5.98
N GLY A 45 3.55 0.26 -6.89
CA GLY A 45 2.48 1.24 -6.63
C GLY A 45 1.50 0.74 -5.57
N MET A 46 1.09 -0.53 -5.65
CA MET A 46 0.23 -1.15 -4.64
C MET A 46 0.91 -1.21 -3.27
N LYS A 47 2.18 -1.64 -3.21
CA LYS A 47 2.97 -1.64 -1.96
C LYS A 47 3.13 -0.24 -1.36
N ALA A 48 3.34 0.76 -2.20
CA ALA A 48 3.39 2.16 -1.76
C ALA A 48 2.05 2.61 -1.17
N SER A 49 0.92 2.25 -1.77
CA SER A 49 -0.41 2.59 -1.22
C SER A 49 -0.69 1.88 0.11
N TRP A 50 -0.32 0.61 0.25
CA TRP A 50 -0.47 -0.12 1.53
C TRP A 50 0.40 0.47 2.63
N ALA A 51 1.61 0.92 2.31
CA ALA A 51 2.45 1.65 3.25
C ALA A 51 1.87 3.03 3.61
N CYS A 52 1.25 3.73 2.66
CA CYS A 52 0.56 5.00 2.93
C CYS A 52 -0.59 4.82 3.93
N ALA A 53 -1.30 3.69 3.89
CA ALA A 53 -2.34 3.34 4.86
C ALA A 53 -1.83 3.31 6.32
N SER A 54 -0.51 3.16 6.54
CA SER A 54 0.11 3.24 7.87
C SER A 54 -0.08 4.59 8.57
N LEU A 55 -0.48 5.65 7.85
CA LEU A 55 -0.88 6.92 8.47
C LEU A 55 -2.14 6.79 9.34
N ALA A 56 -3.05 5.89 8.97
CA ALA A 56 -4.31 5.65 9.69
C ALA A 56 -4.30 4.35 10.51
N ALA A 57 -3.49 3.37 10.09
CA ALA A 57 -3.40 2.05 10.71
C ALA A 57 -2.88 2.10 12.15
N LYS A 58 -3.42 1.22 13.00
CA LYS A 58 -3.00 1.00 14.40
C LYS A 58 -2.49 -0.43 14.64
N GLY A 59 -2.66 -1.33 13.68
CA GLY A 59 -2.31 -2.73 13.75
C GLY A 59 -0.82 -3.04 13.68
N LYS A 60 -0.48 -4.33 13.86
CA LYS A 60 0.90 -4.84 13.96
C LYS A 60 1.75 -4.64 12.69
N TYR A 61 1.11 -4.50 11.52
CA TYR A 61 1.82 -4.40 10.23
C TYR A 61 2.22 -3.00 9.80
N ARG A 62 1.71 -1.94 10.43
CA ARG A 62 1.95 -0.54 10.00
C ARG A 62 3.43 -0.18 9.85
N LEU A 63 4.27 -0.64 10.79
CA LEU A 63 5.72 -0.39 10.77
C LEU A 63 6.44 -1.27 9.76
N LYS A 64 5.98 -2.51 9.57
CA LYS A 64 6.53 -3.39 8.54
C LYS A 64 6.26 -2.81 7.15
N ALA A 65 5.03 -2.36 6.89
CA ALA A 65 4.67 -1.76 5.61
C ALA A 65 5.50 -0.51 5.28
N ALA A 66 5.70 0.37 6.27
CA ALA A 66 6.55 1.56 6.10
C ALA A 66 8.02 1.20 5.83
N ARG A 67 8.58 0.20 6.53
CA ARG A 67 9.96 -0.27 6.32
C ARG A 67 10.15 -0.93 4.96
N ASP A 68 9.22 -1.79 4.56
CA ASP A 68 9.26 -2.45 3.26
C ASP A 68 9.19 -1.44 2.12
N PHE A 69 8.35 -0.40 2.25
CA PHE A 69 8.32 0.73 1.32
C PHE A 69 9.65 1.50 1.29
N PHE A 70 10.22 1.84 2.46
CA PHE A 70 11.48 2.57 2.53
C PHE A 70 12.65 1.85 1.84
N ASN A 71 12.68 0.51 1.95
CA ASN A 71 13.70 -0.33 1.31
C ASN A 71 13.40 -0.65 -0.16
N MET A 72 12.21 -0.29 -0.67
CA MET A 72 11.80 -0.57 -2.05
C MET A 72 12.37 0.51 -3.00
N PRO A 73 13.11 0.13 -4.05
CA PRO A 73 13.60 1.07 -5.04
C PRO A 73 12.47 1.55 -5.98
N LEU A 74 12.71 2.68 -6.66
CA LEU A 74 11.84 3.13 -7.75
C LEU A 74 11.81 2.12 -8.90
N ARG A 75 10.66 2.00 -9.56
CA ARG A 75 10.49 1.15 -10.75
C ARG A 75 11.16 1.82 -11.95
N THR A 76 11.86 1.05 -12.78
CA THR A 76 12.65 1.57 -13.90
C THR A 76 12.14 1.15 -15.29
N ASP A 77 11.32 0.11 -15.38
CA ASP A 77 10.83 -0.41 -16.66
C ASP A 77 9.76 0.49 -17.33
N LYS A 78 9.21 0.04 -18.47
CA LYS A 78 8.21 0.79 -19.26
C LYS A 78 6.90 1.09 -18.52
N ARG A 79 6.57 0.34 -17.47
CA ARG A 79 5.35 0.51 -16.65
C ARG A 79 5.56 1.39 -15.42
N ARG A 80 6.75 1.99 -15.24
CA ARG A 80 7.15 2.77 -14.07
C ARG A 80 6.26 3.97 -13.72
N TYR A 81 5.55 4.54 -14.68
CA TYR A 81 4.84 5.80 -14.51
C TYR A 81 3.88 5.77 -13.32
N TYR A 82 2.93 4.84 -13.33
CA TYR A 82 1.90 4.76 -12.29
C TYR A 82 2.50 4.38 -10.92
N ASP A 83 3.42 3.41 -10.91
CA ASP A 83 4.11 2.97 -9.70
C ASP A 83 4.87 4.11 -9.02
N ASN A 84 5.66 4.88 -9.79
CA ASN A 84 6.50 5.93 -9.25
C ASN A 84 5.69 7.17 -8.83
N CYS A 85 4.53 7.43 -9.46
CA CYS A 85 3.60 8.46 -8.98
C CYS A 85 3.08 8.11 -7.58
N LEU A 86 2.58 6.88 -7.37
CA LEU A 86 2.12 6.43 -6.06
C LEU A 86 3.26 6.40 -5.03
N TYR A 87 4.46 5.96 -5.45
CA TYR A 87 5.64 6.00 -4.62
C TYR A 87 5.91 7.41 -4.09
N PHE A 88 5.90 8.42 -4.97
CA PHE A 88 6.21 9.79 -4.60
C PHE A 88 5.18 10.36 -3.61
N PHE A 89 3.89 10.12 -3.82
CA PHE A 89 2.86 10.54 -2.87
C PHE A 89 3.02 9.86 -1.51
N THR A 90 3.29 8.56 -1.48
CA THR A 90 3.55 7.83 -0.24
C THR A 90 4.78 8.38 0.49
N LEU A 91 5.85 8.70 -0.24
CA LEU A 91 7.05 9.30 0.35
C LEU A 91 6.74 10.66 0.99
N LEU A 92 6.00 11.54 0.30
CA LEU A 92 5.56 12.82 0.87
C LEU A 92 4.69 12.62 2.11
N ALA A 93 3.75 11.68 2.04
CA ALA A 93 2.79 11.41 3.11
C ALA A 93 3.50 10.87 4.37
N LEU A 94 4.35 9.84 4.22
CA LEU A 94 5.06 9.21 5.33
C LEU A 94 6.20 10.08 5.90
N SER A 95 6.74 11.01 5.12
CA SER A 95 7.71 12.00 5.61
C SER A 95 7.06 13.23 6.26
N GLY A 96 5.72 13.30 6.29
CA GLY A 96 5.00 14.46 6.84
C GLY A 96 5.07 15.71 5.97
N ASN A 97 5.37 15.58 4.68
CA ASN A 97 5.46 16.67 3.69
C ASN A 97 4.24 16.80 2.78
N TYR A 98 3.25 15.90 2.89
CA TYR A 98 1.96 16.06 2.25
C TYR A 98 1.06 16.94 3.13
N LYS A 99 0.99 18.24 2.85
CA LYS A 99 0.32 19.25 3.69
C LYS A 99 -0.76 20.03 2.93
N ILE A 100 -1.69 20.59 3.68
CA ILE A 100 -2.67 21.57 3.20
C ILE A 100 -1.99 22.95 3.23
N TYR A 101 -2.14 23.72 2.15
CA TYR A 101 -1.62 25.08 2.01
C TYR A 101 -2.77 26.07 1.89
#